data_AF-A0A7C3GX72-F1
#
_entry.id   AF-A0A7C3GX72-F1
#
_cell.length_a   1.000
_cell.length_b   1.000
_cell.length_c   1.000
_cell.angle_alpha   90.00
_cell.angle_beta   90.00
_cell.angle_gamma   90.00
#
_symmetry.space_group_name_H-M   'P 1'
#
loop_
_entity.id
_entity.type
_entity.pdbx_description
1 polymer ?
#
loop_
_entity_poly.entity_id
_entity_poly.type
_entity_poly.pdbx_seq_one_letter_code
_entity_poly.pdbx_strand_id
1 'polypeptide(L)'
;MTGYYGKLPLRGDFIHRNLDDGFVKMWDNWLQIVINNSREILGDQWLDAYLVSPIWRFYLPLRDSKAYCGIMLPSVDKVGRYFPLAIAKTVVDSIYSPDFIRHQQSWFDNAERLALLAL
;
A
#
# COMPACT_ATOMS: atom_id res chain seq x y z
N MET A 1 -4.91 14.04 4.49
CA MET A 1 -4.55 13.32 5.74
C MET A 1 -3.83 12.03 5.36
N THR A 2 -2.82 11.60 6.14
CA THR A 2 -2.07 10.36 5.90
C THR A 2 -2.53 9.25 6.86
N GLY A 3 -2.65 8.04 6.34
CA GLY A 3 -3.05 6.85 7.08
C GLY A 3 -2.40 5.59 6.52
N TYR A 4 -2.73 4.45 7.11
CA TYR A 4 -2.15 3.16 6.73
C TYR A 4 -3.16 2.02 6.83
N TYR A 5 -2.92 0.97 6.04
CA TYR A 5 -3.70 -0.28 6.05
C TYR A 5 -2.81 -1.47 5.68
N GLY A 6 -3.02 -2.63 6.30
CA GLY A 6 -2.33 -3.88 5.92
C GLY A 6 -1.88 -4.71 7.11
N LYS A 7 -0.78 -5.45 6.97
CA LYS A 7 -0.19 -6.26 8.05
C LYS A 7 1.15 -5.70 8.52
N LEU A 8 1.48 -5.97 9.78
CA LEU A 8 2.78 -5.68 10.40
C LEU A 8 3.24 -6.87 11.26
N PRO A 9 4.55 -7.16 11.32
CA PRO A 9 5.07 -8.31 12.06
C PRO A 9 4.71 -8.33 13.55
N LEU A 10 4.49 -7.16 14.15
CA LEU A 10 4.15 -7.04 15.58
C LEU A 10 2.64 -7.19 15.88
N ARG A 11 1.78 -7.31 14.86
CA ARG A 11 0.31 -7.36 15.01
C ARG A 11 -0.22 -8.66 14.44
N GLY A 12 -1.20 -9.25 15.13
CA GLY A 12 -1.84 -10.50 14.68
C GLY A 12 -2.82 -10.26 13.53
N ASP A 13 -3.55 -9.14 13.56
CA ASP A 13 -4.58 -8.81 12.58
C ASP A 13 -4.22 -7.59 11.73
N PHE A 14 -5.10 -7.26 10.78
CA PHE A 14 -4.99 -6.06 9.97
C PHE A 14 -4.94 -4.81 10.84
N ILE A 15 -4.08 -3.87 10.45
CA ILE A 15 -4.06 -2.52 11.00
C ILE A 15 -4.74 -1.58 10.04
N HIS A 16 -5.41 -0.57 10.60
CA HIS A 16 -6.06 0.49 9.83
C HIS A 16 -6.08 1.76 10.68
N ARG A 17 -5.66 2.88 10.11
CA ARG A 17 -5.77 4.20 10.76
C ARG A 17 -5.79 5.32 9.76
N ASN A 18 -6.63 6.33 10.00
CA ASN A 18 -6.70 7.60 9.25
C ASN A 18 -6.89 7.45 7.73
N LEU A 19 -7.47 6.33 7.28
CA LEU A 19 -7.93 6.12 5.92
C LEU A 19 -9.45 5.95 5.92
N ASP A 20 -10.11 6.44 4.88
CA ASP A 20 -11.55 6.26 4.69
C ASP A 20 -11.92 4.79 4.47
N ASP A 21 -13.01 4.33 5.07
CA ASP A 21 -13.47 2.93 4.99
C ASP A 21 -13.79 2.51 3.55
N GLY A 22 -14.33 3.43 2.74
CA GLY A 22 -14.61 3.17 1.33
C GLY A 22 -13.33 2.91 0.54
N PHE A 23 -12.27 3.68 0.81
CA PHE A 23 -10.95 3.43 0.22
C PHE A 23 -10.39 2.09 0.69
N VAL A 24 -10.40 1.83 2.00
CA VAL A 24 -9.84 0.58 2.56
C VAL A 24 -10.54 -0.64 1.97
N LYS A 25 -11.87 -0.63 1.88
CA LYS A 25 -12.64 -1.73 1.29
C LYS A 25 -12.27 -1.98 -0.17
N MET A 26 -12.18 -0.92 -0.97
CA MET A 26 -11.77 -1.04 -2.38
C MET A 26 -10.34 -1.58 -2.51
N TRP A 27 -9.42 -1.04 -1.72
CA TRP A 27 -8.00 -1.38 -1.74
C TRP A 27 -7.73 -2.81 -1.27
N ASP A 28 -8.36 -3.23 -0.16
CA ASP A 28 -8.27 -4.59 0.37
C ASP A 28 -8.81 -5.63 -0.63
N ASN A 29 -10.01 -5.40 -1.18
CA ASN A 29 -10.58 -6.29 -2.19
C ASN A 29 -9.64 -6.47 -3.39
N TRP A 30 -9.06 -5.38 -3.89
CA TRP A 30 -8.10 -5.43 -4.98
C TRP A 30 -6.83 -6.19 -4.60
N LEU A 31 -6.26 -5.93 -3.41
CA LEU A 31 -5.07 -6.63 -2.92
C LEU A 31 -5.30 -8.12 -2.72
N GLN A 32 -6.44 -8.53 -2.16
CA GLN A 32 -6.77 -9.94 -2.01
C GLN A 32 -6.79 -10.67 -3.35
N ILE A 33 -7.40 -10.06 -4.38
CA ILE A 33 -7.42 -10.63 -5.74
C ILE A 33 -5.99 -10.72 -6.30
N VAL A 34 -5.21 -9.65 -6.23
CA VAL A 34 -3.85 -9.63 -6.81
C VAL A 34 -2.92 -10.60 -6.08
N ILE A 35 -2.98 -10.68 -4.76
CA ILE A 35 -2.16 -11.61 -3.98
C ILE A 35 -2.57 -13.06 -4.26
N ASN A 36 -3.86 -13.38 -4.33
CA ASN A 36 -4.32 -14.72 -4.66
C ASN A 36 -3.91 -15.11 -6.09
N ASN A 37 -4.18 -14.25 -7.08
CA ASN A 37 -3.80 -14.53 -8.47
C ASN A 37 -2.29 -14.65 -8.65
N SER A 38 -1.49 -13.83 -7.98
CA SER A 38 -0.02 -13.94 -8.05
C SER A 38 0.48 -15.24 -7.46
N ARG A 39 -0.14 -15.75 -6.38
CA ARG A 39 0.16 -17.08 -5.81
C ARG A 39 -0.12 -18.18 -6.81
N GLU A 40 -1.27 -18.13 -7.49
CA GLU A 40 -1.65 -19.10 -8.51
C GLU A 40 -0.68 -19.09 -9.71
N ILE A 41 -0.28 -17.91 -10.17
CA ILE A 41 0.62 -17.76 -11.33
C ILE A 41 2.06 -18.20 -11.00
N LEU A 42 2.58 -17.82 -9.83
CA LEU A 42 3.99 -18.04 -9.47
C LEU A 42 4.22 -19.37 -8.75
N GLY A 43 3.18 -19.99 -8.19
CA GLY A 43 3.28 -21.25 -7.45
C GLY A 43 4.34 -21.20 -6.35
N ASP A 44 5.24 -22.17 -6.35
CA ASP A 44 6.31 -22.28 -5.34
C ASP A 44 7.29 -21.09 -5.33
N GLN A 45 7.40 -20.36 -6.45
CA GLN A 45 8.26 -19.16 -6.55
C GLN A 45 7.61 -17.92 -5.93
N TRP A 46 6.32 -17.99 -5.55
CA TRP A 46 5.58 -16.82 -5.11
C TRP A 46 6.19 -16.17 -3.89
N LEU A 47 6.61 -16.96 -2.90
CA LEU A 47 7.10 -16.41 -1.64
C LEU A 47 8.42 -15.65 -1.85
N ASP A 48 9.36 -16.23 -2.60
CA ASP A 48 10.63 -15.58 -2.93
C ASP A 48 10.39 -14.28 -3.69
N ALA A 49 9.51 -14.30 -4.70
CA ALA A 49 9.15 -13.11 -5.47
C ALA A 49 8.46 -12.03 -4.62
N TYR A 50 7.59 -12.42 -3.70
CA TYR A 50 6.89 -11.51 -2.80
C TYR A 50 7.86 -10.82 -1.84
N LEU A 51 8.75 -11.57 -1.20
CA LEU A 51 9.68 -11.07 -0.18
C LEU A 51 10.70 -10.07 -0.74
N VAL A 52 11.07 -10.21 -2.01
CA VAL A 52 12.01 -9.29 -2.68
C VAL A 52 11.32 -8.26 -3.57
N SER A 53 9.98 -8.21 -3.54
CA SER A 53 9.23 -7.24 -4.33
C SER A 53 9.55 -5.81 -3.86
N PRO A 54 9.66 -4.84 -4.79
CA PRO A 54 10.07 -3.50 -4.44
C PRO A 54 8.96 -2.76 -3.69
N ILE A 55 9.31 -1.62 -3.10
CA ILE A 55 8.31 -0.66 -2.64
C ILE A 55 7.71 0.03 -3.86
N TRP A 56 6.39 0.00 -3.98
CA TRP A 56 5.64 0.61 -5.08
C TRP A 56 5.06 1.95 -4.63
N ARG A 57 5.54 3.05 -5.21
CA ARG A 57 4.86 4.35 -5.13
C ARG A 57 3.67 4.35 -6.09
N PHE A 58 2.51 4.81 -5.64
CA PHE A 58 1.29 4.83 -6.45
C PHE A 58 0.57 6.17 -6.39
N TYR A 59 -0.21 6.42 -7.44
CA TYR A 59 -1.22 7.45 -7.53
C TYR A 59 -2.48 6.84 -8.14
N LEU A 60 -3.58 6.91 -7.40
CA LEU A 60 -4.88 6.34 -7.76
C LEU A 60 -5.89 7.48 -7.89
N PRO A 61 -6.19 7.94 -9.12
CA PRO A 61 -7.21 8.95 -9.35
C PRO A 61 -8.59 8.41 -8.99
N LEU A 62 -9.40 9.24 -8.35
CA LEU A 62 -10.81 9.00 -8.10
C LEU A 62 -11.65 10.03 -8.89
N ARG A 63 -12.97 9.93 -8.74
CA ARG A 63 -13.90 10.95 -9.22
C ARG A 63 -13.77 12.24 -8.41
N ASP A 64 -14.35 13.32 -8.93
CA ASP A 64 -14.48 14.61 -8.24
C ASP A 64 -13.15 15.23 -7.79
N SER A 65 -12.12 15.13 -8.63
CA SER A 65 -10.79 15.71 -8.40
C SER A 65 -10.10 15.24 -7.10
N LYS A 66 -10.50 14.07 -6.60
CA LYS A 66 -9.83 13.40 -5.49
C LYS A 66 -8.89 12.32 -6.01
N ALA A 67 -7.83 12.06 -5.27
CA ALA A 67 -6.97 10.92 -5.51
C ALA A 67 -6.42 10.38 -4.20
N TYR A 68 -5.95 9.14 -4.23
CA TYR A 68 -5.07 8.61 -3.22
C TYR A 68 -3.68 8.47 -3.79
N CYS A 69 -2.66 8.88 -3.04
CA CYS A 69 -1.28 8.53 -3.36
C CYS A 69 -0.60 7.91 -2.14
N GLY A 70 0.38 7.05 -2.39
CA GLY A 70 0.93 6.24 -1.32
C GLY A 70 2.03 5.32 -1.74
N ILE A 71 2.47 4.52 -0.78
CA ILE A 71 3.38 3.41 -1.01
C ILE A 71 2.71 2.09 -0.63
N MET A 72 3.17 1.03 -1.26
CA MET A 72 2.86 -0.35 -0.90
C MET A 72 4.16 -1.16 -0.88
N LEU A 73 4.33 -1.99 0.13
CA LEU A 73 5.50 -2.88 0.27
C LEU A 73 5.08 -4.25 0.80
N PRO A 74 5.84 -5.32 0.50
CA PRO A 74 5.59 -6.63 1.08
C PRO A 74 5.68 -6.58 2.61
N SER A 75 4.80 -7.32 3.27
CA SER A 75 4.73 -7.39 4.73
C SER A 75 4.10 -8.72 5.18
N VAL A 76 4.15 -8.97 6.48
CA VAL A 76 3.66 -10.18 7.13
C VAL A 76 3.08 -9.82 8.49
N ASP A 77 2.12 -10.59 8.99
CA ASP A 77 1.69 -10.47 10.38
C ASP A 77 2.49 -11.34 11.34
N LYS A 78 2.21 -11.21 12.64
CA LYS A 78 2.86 -11.96 13.72
C LYS A 78 2.79 -13.49 13.56
N VAL A 79 1.81 -14.01 12.82
CA VAL A 79 1.59 -15.46 12.66
C VAL A 79 2.02 -15.98 11.27
N GLY A 80 2.67 -15.14 10.45
CA GLY A 80 3.24 -15.55 9.17
C GLY A 80 2.30 -15.44 7.97
N ARG A 81 1.16 -14.74 8.09
CA ARG A 81 0.26 -14.51 6.94
C ARG A 81 0.74 -13.29 6.16
N TYR A 82 1.20 -13.51 4.94
CA TYR A 82 1.72 -12.47 4.05
C TYR A 82 0.59 -11.63 3.44
N PHE A 83 0.68 -10.32 3.63
CA PHE A 83 -0.21 -9.33 3.00
C PHE A 83 0.48 -7.96 3.01
N PRO A 84 0.43 -7.17 1.92
CA PRO A 84 1.15 -5.90 1.84
C PRO A 84 0.75 -4.90 2.94
N LEU A 85 1.69 -4.04 3.31
CA LEU A 85 1.39 -2.81 4.03
C LEU A 85 1.25 -1.67 3.02
N ALA A 86 0.30 -0.77 3.25
CA ALA A 86 0.14 0.45 2.48
C ALA A 86 0.10 1.67 3.41
N ILE A 87 0.85 2.72 3.04
CA ILE A 87 0.73 4.06 3.63
C ILE A 87 0.19 4.97 2.52
N ALA A 88 -0.93 5.63 2.79
CA ALA A 88 -1.61 6.43 1.77
C ALA A 88 -2.04 7.79 2.34
N LYS A 89 -2.24 8.75 1.43
CA LYS A 89 -2.91 10.02 1.74
C LYS A 89 -3.89 10.39 0.65
N THR A 90 -4.94 11.10 1.05
CA THR A 90 -5.84 11.77 0.12
C THR A 90 -5.20 13.03 -0.45
N VAL A 91 -5.39 13.25 -1.74
CA VAL A 91 -5.07 14.46 -2.48
C VAL A 91 -6.38 15.05 -3.01
N VAL A 92 -6.55 16.36 -2.90
CA VAL A 92 -7.72 17.11 -3.36
C VAL A 92 -7.27 18.09 -4.45
N ASP A 93 -8.19 18.46 -5.35
CA ASP A 93 -7.95 19.35 -6.49
C ASP A 93 -6.84 18.84 -7.42
N SER A 94 -6.71 17.53 -7.48
CA SER A 94 -5.62 16.89 -8.19
C SER A 94 -5.99 16.74 -9.67
N ILE A 95 -5.58 17.69 -10.50
CA ILE A 95 -5.39 17.40 -11.92
C ILE A 95 -4.22 16.40 -11.97
N TYR A 96 -4.43 15.22 -12.55
CA TYR A 96 -3.35 14.26 -12.74
C TYR A 96 -2.22 14.95 -13.51
N SER A 97 -1.12 15.21 -12.83
CA SER A 97 0.09 15.76 -13.43
C SER A 97 1.28 14.94 -12.94
N PRO A 98 2.14 14.43 -13.83
CA PRO A 98 3.43 13.86 -13.44
C PRO A 98 4.23 14.77 -12.51
N ASP A 99 4.06 16.08 -12.62
CA ASP A 99 4.70 17.05 -11.73
C ASP A 99 4.18 16.93 -10.30
N PHE A 100 2.90 16.61 -10.09
CA PHE A 100 2.36 16.42 -8.74
C PHE A 100 3.16 15.36 -7.97
N ILE A 101 3.47 14.21 -8.59
CA ILE A 101 4.27 13.15 -7.94
C ILE A 101 5.70 13.63 -7.66
N ARG A 102 6.31 14.42 -8.56
CA ARG A 102 7.64 15.01 -8.36
C ARG A 102 7.68 16.00 -7.19
N HIS A 103 6.59 16.73 -6.94
CA HIS A 103 6.54 17.65 -5.80
C HIS A 103 6.28 16.95 -4.45
N GLN A 104 5.97 15.65 -4.46
CA GLN A 104 5.68 14.88 -3.24
C GLN A 104 6.83 13.94 -2.83
N GLN A 105 8.03 14.06 -3.44
CA GLN A 105 9.16 13.15 -3.21
C GLN A 105 9.50 13.02 -1.72
N SER A 106 9.66 14.13 -1.00
CA SER A 106 9.95 14.10 0.44
C SER A 106 8.88 13.36 1.25
N TRP A 107 7.62 13.38 0.82
CA TRP A 107 6.57 12.63 1.49
C TRP A 107 6.69 11.12 1.20
N PHE A 108 6.94 10.74 -0.05
CA PHE A 108 7.18 9.33 -0.41
C PHE A 108 8.40 8.78 0.32
N ASP A 109 9.53 9.48 0.30
CA ASP A 109 10.78 9.05 0.96
C ASP A 109 10.57 8.83 2.47
N ASN A 110 9.81 9.73 3.12
CA ASN A 110 9.47 9.57 4.53
C ASN A 110 8.51 8.41 4.78
N ALA A 111 7.53 8.18 3.91
CA ALA A 111 6.63 7.05 4.01
C ALA A 111 7.41 5.72 3.88
N GLU A 112 8.34 5.63 2.92
CA GLU A 112 9.19 4.45 2.72
C GLU A 112 10.05 4.18 3.94
N ARG A 113 10.72 5.22 4.45
CA ARG A 113 11.55 5.12 5.65
C ARG A 113 10.73 4.63 6.86
N LEU A 114 9.53 5.17 7.06
CA LEU A 114 8.67 4.76 8.18
C LEU A 114 8.14 3.33 8.01
N ALA A 115 7.78 2.94 6.80
CA ALA A 115 7.31 1.59 6.51
C ALA A 115 8.42 0.56 6.76
N LEU A 116 9.65 0.83 6.29
CA LEU A 116 10.80 -0.04 6.51
C LEU A 116 11.20 -0.18 7.99
N LEU A 117 11.03 0.88 8.79
CA LEU A 117 11.24 0.81 10.24
C LEU A 117 10.19 -0.01 10.99
N ALA A 118 9.05 -0.30 10.35
CA ALA A 118 7.96 -1.05 10.94
C ALA A 118 7.98 -2.55 10.61
N LEU A 119 8.79 -2.96 9.62
CA LEU A 119 9.01 -4.36 9.23
C LEU A 119 10.02 -5.06 10.16
#